data_AF-A0A1V6FBB3-F1
#
_entry.id   AF-A0A1V6FBB3-F1
#
_cell.length_a   1.000
_cell.length_b   1.000
_cell.length_c   1.000
_cell.angle_alpha   90.00
_cell.angle_beta   90.00
_cell.angle_gamma   90.00
#
_symmetry.space_group_name_H-M   'P 1'
#
loop_
_entity.id
_entity.type
_entity.pdbx_description
1 polymer ?
#
loop_
_entity_poly.entity_id
_entity_poly.type
_entity_poly.pdbx_seq_one_letter_code
_entity_poly.pdbx_strand_id
1 'polypeptide(L)'
;MNNTHERYVNNELLGFISRPQYDSSCSMSALTAVINYLFSDQIGIKTTKEWAKDINIHSPEENMSPGNQTVMGWFDKVCKRYHLNGNCDFFIRDCDVENWADNPQVIAKLKDAVNSKNQALIYHLDNHYNLIVGYFDHASKPDDAYNTKSKLERWIVLGEHSDYNFIPEFIMKIIDILPTNVLSDDHKNLLKERTGSSPVWCRKWGSIRHDLMSTPNHCIMLFQRP
;
A
#
# COMPACT_ATOMS: atom_id res chain seq x y z
N MET A 1 -9.36 21.79 15.43
CA MET A 1 -9.53 20.52 14.69
C MET A 1 -10.46 19.65 15.50
N ASN A 2 -11.57 19.20 14.94
CA ASN A 2 -12.46 18.26 15.63
C ASN A 2 -11.69 16.95 15.84
N ASN A 3 -11.53 16.50 17.09
CA ASN A 3 -11.01 15.18 17.42
C ASN A 3 -12.11 14.12 17.18
N THR A 4 -12.59 14.05 15.95
CA THR A 4 -13.56 13.04 15.55
C THR A 4 -12.84 11.72 15.30
N HIS A 5 -13.44 10.62 15.76
CA HIS A 5 -12.97 9.26 15.47
C HIS A 5 -13.24 8.94 14.00
N GLU A 6 -12.43 9.52 13.11
CA GLU A 6 -12.58 9.36 11.68
C GLU A 6 -12.03 7.99 11.26
N ARG A 7 -12.78 7.31 10.39
CA ARG A 7 -12.42 6.01 9.86
C ARG A 7 -12.85 5.98 8.41
N TYR A 8 -11.95 5.56 7.55
CA TYR A 8 -12.22 5.49 6.13
C TYR A 8 -11.38 4.40 5.48
N VAL A 9 -11.99 3.65 4.58
CA VAL A 9 -11.32 2.70 3.70
C VAL A 9 -11.82 2.96 2.29
N ASN A 10 -10.88 3.19 1.38
CA ASN A 10 -11.11 3.39 -0.03
C ASN A 10 -11.34 2.03 -0.70
N ASN A 11 -12.60 1.57 -0.71
CA ASN A 11 -12.97 0.30 -1.32
C ASN A 11 -12.79 0.29 -2.84
N GLU A 12 -12.82 1.45 -3.50
CA GLU A 12 -12.55 1.56 -4.95
C GLU A 12 -11.07 1.25 -5.25
N LEU A 13 -10.14 1.87 -4.51
CA LEU A 13 -8.71 1.56 -4.62
C LEU A 13 -8.39 0.13 -4.19
N LEU A 14 -9.04 -0.35 -3.13
CA LEU A 14 -8.90 -1.73 -2.65
C LEU A 14 -9.25 -2.75 -3.74
N GLY A 15 -10.25 -2.45 -4.58
CA GLY A 15 -10.66 -3.29 -5.70
C GLY A 15 -9.59 -3.48 -6.78
N PHE A 16 -8.53 -2.68 -6.78
CA PHE A 16 -7.39 -2.81 -7.69
C PHE A 16 -6.18 -3.52 -7.10
N ILE A 17 -6.28 -4.05 -5.88
CA ILE A 17 -5.26 -4.96 -5.34
C ILE A 17 -5.30 -6.27 -6.12
N SER A 18 -4.31 -6.47 -6.99
CA SER A 18 -4.14 -7.69 -7.77
C SER A 18 -3.31 -8.73 -7.02
N ARG A 19 -3.84 -9.95 -6.86
CA ARG A 19 -3.11 -11.15 -6.40
C ARG A 19 -3.40 -12.33 -7.33
N PRO A 20 -2.42 -13.21 -7.64
CA PRO A 20 -1.00 -13.14 -7.23
C PRO A 20 -0.22 -12.05 -7.97
N GLN A 21 0.87 -11.57 -7.38
CA GLN A 21 1.85 -10.72 -8.07
C GLN A 21 3.04 -11.56 -8.57
N TYR A 22 3.87 -10.98 -9.44
CA TYR A 22 5.15 -11.57 -9.80
C TYR A 22 6.15 -11.44 -8.63
N ASP A 23 7.12 -12.36 -8.59
CA ASP A 23 8.18 -12.31 -7.59
C ASP A 23 8.97 -11.01 -7.74
N SER A 24 9.30 -10.33 -6.63
CA SER A 24 10.04 -9.06 -6.60
C SER A 24 9.44 -7.88 -7.39
N SER A 25 8.14 -7.91 -7.74
CA SER A 25 7.48 -6.86 -8.53
C SER A 25 6.56 -5.92 -7.75
N CYS A 26 6.68 -5.84 -6.42
CA CYS A 26 5.71 -5.10 -5.57
C CYS A 26 5.52 -3.63 -5.99
N SER A 27 6.61 -2.96 -6.39
CA SER A 27 6.59 -1.60 -6.94
C SER A 27 5.72 -1.46 -8.18
N MET A 28 5.87 -2.38 -9.13
CA MET A 28 5.09 -2.41 -10.37
C MET A 28 3.63 -2.77 -10.09
N SER A 29 3.37 -3.70 -9.17
CA SER A 29 2.01 -4.08 -8.76
C SER A 29 1.26 -2.92 -8.11
N ALA A 30 1.90 -2.24 -7.14
CA ALA A 30 1.34 -1.06 -6.50
C ALA A 30 1.06 0.05 -7.53
N LEU A 31 2.00 0.29 -8.45
CA LEU A 31 1.80 1.26 -9.52
C LEU A 31 0.68 0.86 -10.48
N THR A 32 0.51 -0.43 -10.77
CA THR A 32 -0.59 -0.95 -11.60
C THR A 32 -1.94 -0.59 -10.99
N ALA A 33 -2.09 -0.79 -9.68
CA ALA A 33 -3.32 -0.43 -8.97
C ALA A 33 -3.59 1.07 -9.01
N VAL A 34 -2.54 1.90 -8.82
CA VAL A 34 -2.64 3.36 -8.96
C VAL A 34 -3.11 3.77 -10.37
N ILE A 35 -2.51 3.21 -11.42
CA ILE A 35 -2.88 3.50 -12.81
C ILE A 35 -4.34 3.15 -13.06
N ASN A 36 -4.77 1.96 -12.63
CA ASN A 36 -6.15 1.52 -12.81
C ASN A 36 -7.14 2.34 -11.99
N TYR A 37 -6.81 2.68 -10.74
CA TYR A 37 -7.65 3.52 -9.90
C TYR A 37 -7.86 4.91 -10.50
N LEU A 38 -6.79 5.53 -11.01
CA LEU A 38 -6.86 6.89 -11.55
C LEU A 38 -7.41 6.95 -12.97
N PHE A 39 -7.18 5.94 -13.82
CA PHE A 39 -7.38 6.09 -15.28
C PHE A 39 -8.12 4.94 -15.96
N SER A 40 -8.66 3.97 -15.23
CA SER A 40 -9.39 2.86 -15.86
C SER A 40 -10.61 3.30 -16.66
N ASP A 41 -11.20 4.45 -16.33
CA ASP A 41 -12.25 5.11 -17.10
C ASP A 41 -11.80 5.60 -18.49
N GLN A 42 -10.50 5.89 -18.65
CA GLN A 42 -9.92 6.41 -19.90
C GLN A 42 -9.22 5.33 -20.74
N ILE A 43 -8.51 4.40 -20.08
CA ILE A 43 -7.64 3.41 -20.76
C ILE A 43 -8.05 1.95 -20.53
N GLY A 44 -9.14 1.72 -19.79
CA GLY A 44 -9.52 0.41 -19.31
C GLY A 44 -8.56 -0.11 -18.24
N ILE A 45 -8.84 -1.31 -17.73
CA ILE A 45 -7.94 -2.00 -16.80
C ILE A 45 -6.69 -2.48 -17.52
N LYS A 46 -5.53 -2.19 -16.94
CA LYS A 46 -4.22 -2.68 -17.38
C LYS A 46 -3.65 -3.67 -16.37
N THR A 47 -3.06 -4.73 -16.90
CA THR A 47 -2.17 -5.61 -16.14
C THR A 47 -0.77 -5.00 -16.06
N THR A 48 0.02 -5.46 -15.09
CA THR A 48 1.43 -5.05 -14.93
C THR A 48 2.25 -5.28 -16.19
N LYS A 49 2.05 -6.43 -16.85
CA LYS A 49 2.77 -6.82 -18.06
C LYS A 49 2.42 -5.95 -19.27
N GLU A 50 1.15 -5.56 -19.40
CA GLU A 50 0.69 -4.73 -20.51
C GLU A 50 1.30 -3.33 -20.48
N TRP A 51 1.15 -2.60 -19.37
CA TRP A 51 1.69 -1.23 -19.31
C TRP A 51 3.22 -1.22 -19.34
N ALA A 52 3.88 -2.21 -18.72
CA ALA A 52 5.34 -2.34 -18.76
C ALA A 52 5.86 -2.50 -20.19
N LYS A 53 5.21 -3.35 -20.99
CA LYS A 53 5.49 -3.51 -22.42
C LYS A 53 5.22 -2.21 -23.19
N ASP A 54 4.09 -1.56 -22.93
CA ASP A 54 3.68 -0.36 -23.66
C ASP A 54 4.62 0.84 -23.45
N ILE A 55 5.30 0.91 -22.30
CA ILE A 55 6.31 1.93 -22.01
C ILE A 55 7.77 1.46 -22.22
N ASN A 56 7.95 0.25 -22.76
CA ASN A 56 9.23 -0.37 -23.08
C ASN A 56 10.19 -0.44 -21.87
N ILE A 57 9.71 -1.00 -20.75
CA ILE A 57 10.54 -1.41 -19.60
C ILE A 57 10.59 -2.95 -19.50
N HIS A 58 11.39 -3.48 -18.55
CA HIS A 58 11.52 -4.92 -18.32
C HIS A 58 10.18 -5.58 -17.97
N SER A 59 10.13 -6.90 -18.19
CA SER A 59 9.01 -7.71 -17.74
C SER A 59 8.91 -7.70 -16.21
N PRO A 60 7.70 -7.72 -15.61
CA PRO A 60 7.57 -7.92 -14.16
C PRO A 60 8.07 -9.29 -13.68
N GLU A 61 8.37 -10.22 -14.58
CA GLU A 61 9.01 -11.50 -14.29
C GLU A 61 10.52 -11.37 -14.00
N GLU A 62 11.13 -10.24 -14.37
CA GLU A 62 12.56 -9.99 -14.12
C GLU A 62 12.76 -9.46 -12.70
N ASN A 63 13.72 -10.05 -11.97
CA ASN A 63 14.01 -9.62 -10.61
C ASN A 63 14.58 -8.20 -10.60
N MET A 64 13.96 -7.33 -9.82
CA MET A 64 14.35 -5.94 -9.75
C MET A 64 14.11 -5.30 -8.38
N SER A 65 14.79 -4.19 -8.13
CA SER A 65 14.60 -3.37 -6.92
C SER A 65 14.64 -1.89 -7.31
N PRO A 66 13.56 -1.36 -7.92
CA PRO A 66 13.55 0.02 -8.36
C PRO A 66 13.53 0.97 -7.16
N GLY A 67 14.19 2.11 -7.29
CA GLY A 67 14.03 3.22 -6.36
C GLY A 67 12.78 4.06 -6.65
N ASN A 68 12.41 4.94 -5.73
CA ASN A 68 11.22 5.78 -5.80
C ASN A 68 11.11 6.58 -7.11
N GLN A 69 12.20 7.23 -7.53
CA GLN A 69 12.24 8.03 -8.75
C GLN A 69 12.01 7.17 -10.01
N THR A 70 12.43 5.90 -10.00
CA THR A 70 12.17 4.97 -11.11
C THR A 70 10.68 4.66 -11.21
N VAL A 71 10.02 4.39 -10.08
CA VAL A 71 8.57 4.13 -10.03
C VAL A 71 7.77 5.35 -10.50
N MET A 72 8.11 6.54 -10.00
CA MET A 72 7.53 7.81 -10.46
C MET A 72 7.77 8.04 -11.96
N GLY A 73 8.98 7.77 -12.45
CA GLY A 73 9.32 7.88 -13.86
C GLY A 73 8.54 6.92 -14.76
N TRP A 74 8.15 5.74 -14.26
CA TRP A 74 7.24 4.86 -15.00
C TRP A 74 5.83 5.41 -15.08
N PHE A 75 5.31 5.98 -13.99
CA PHE A 75 4.02 6.66 -14.01
C PHE A 75 3.99 7.77 -15.08
N ASP A 76 5.02 8.61 -15.12
CA ASP A 76 5.15 9.65 -16.15
C ASP A 76 5.19 9.08 -17.57
N LYS A 77 5.90 7.96 -17.77
CA LYS A 77 5.93 7.27 -19.07
C LYS A 77 4.57 6.69 -19.45
N VAL A 78 3.83 6.11 -18.50
CA VAL A 78 2.46 5.62 -18.70
C VAL A 78 1.55 6.78 -19.09
N CYS A 79 1.58 7.89 -18.35
CA CYS A 79 0.79 9.07 -18.66
C CYS A 79 1.09 9.59 -20.08
N LYS A 80 2.37 9.71 -20.45
CA LYS A 80 2.77 10.10 -21.81
C LYS A 80 2.30 9.10 -22.87
N ARG A 81 2.45 7.80 -22.62
CA ARG A 81 2.15 6.73 -23.58
C ARG A 81 0.67 6.64 -23.93
N TYR A 82 -0.20 6.91 -22.96
CA TYR A 82 -1.65 6.86 -23.13
C TYR A 82 -2.32 8.23 -23.17
N HIS A 83 -1.55 9.32 -23.28
CA HIS A 83 -2.06 10.71 -23.31
C HIS A 83 -2.93 11.08 -22.09
N LEU A 84 -2.58 10.57 -20.91
CA LEU A 84 -3.26 10.85 -19.66
C LEU A 84 -2.70 12.13 -19.03
N ASN A 85 -3.58 12.92 -18.42
CA ASN A 85 -3.18 14.02 -17.56
C ASN A 85 -3.04 13.51 -16.13
N GLY A 86 -1.81 13.15 -15.75
CA GLY A 86 -1.47 12.72 -14.39
C GLY A 86 -0.11 13.26 -13.98
N ASN A 87 0.10 13.41 -12.68
CA ASN A 87 1.41 13.74 -12.12
C ASN A 87 1.66 12.95 -10.83
N CYS A 88 2.92 12.92 -10.41
CA CYS A 88 3.32 12.29 -9.15
C CYS A 88 4.40 13.12 -8.45
N ASP A 89 4.46 13.02 -7.13
CA ASP A 89 5.48 13.68 -6.31
C ASP A 89 5.72 12.89 -5.01
N PHE A 90 6.81 13.22 -4.31
CA PHE A 90 6.97 12.83 -2.91
C PHE A 90 5.91 13.56 -2.07
N PHE A 91 5.12 12.80 -1.32
CA PHE A 91 4.04 13.32 -0.52
C PHE A 91 4.47 13.59 0.93
N ILE A 92 5.11 12.60 1.56
CA ILE A 92 5.63 12.70 2.92
C ILE A 92 6.99 12.01 2.98
N ARG A 93 8.00 12.73 3.50
CA ARG A 93 9.36 12.28 3.76
C ARG A 93 9.78 12.65 5.17
N ASP A 94 11.01 12.30 5.52
CA ASP A 94 11.68 12.67 6.77
C ASP A 94 11.51 14.16 7.14
N CYS A 95 11.76 15.08 6.20
CA CYS A 95 11.65 16.52 6.43
C CYS A 95 10.22 16.98 6.78
N ASP A 96 9.20 16.25 6.35
CA ASP A 96 7.80 16.61 6.60
C ASP A 96 7.33 16.17 8.00
N VAL A 97 8.05 15.25 8.63
CA VAL A 97 7.68 14.66 9.93
C VAL A 97 8.72 14.89 11.04
N GLU A 98 9.81 15.59 10.75
CA GLU A 98 10.85 15.94 11.73
C GLU A 98 10.24 16.63 12.95
N ASN A 99 9.46 17.69 12.72
CA ASN A 99 8.75 18.41 13.77
C ASN A 99 7.44 17.72 14.17
N TRP A 100 7.41 17.14 15.38
CA TRP A 100 6.20 16.47 15.89
C TRP A 100 5.00 17.40 16.03
N ALA A 101 5.19 18.71 16.19
CA ALA A 101 4.09 19.66 16.29
C ALA A 101 3.26 19.76 15.00
N ASP A 102 3.85 19.44 13.85
CA ASP A 102 3.22 19.54 12.53
C ASP A 102 2.44 18.27 12.14
N ASN A 103 2.64 17.16 12.87
CA ASN A 103 1.97 15.88 12.62
C ASN A 103 0.44 15.97 12.43
N PRO A 104 -0.32 16.78 13.20
CA PRO A 104 -1.75 16.92 12.97
C PRO A 104 -2.08 17.40 11.54
N GLN A 105 -1.27 18.30 10.97
CA GLN A 105 -1.44 18.80 9.61
C GLN A 105 -1.03 17.77 8.57
N VAL A 106 0.07 17.04 8.81
CA VAL A 106 0.53 15.94 7.92
C VAL A 106 -0.53 14.86 7.82
N ILE A 107 -1.12 14.47 8.96
CA ILE A 107 -2.19 13.47 9.00
C ILE A 107 -3.46 13.99 8.34
N ALA A 108 -3.84 15.26 8.54
CA ALA A 108 -4.99 15.83 7.86
C ALA A 108 -4.83 15.76 6.33
N LYS A 109 -3.66 16.18 5.81
CA LYS A 109 -3.33 16.07 4.38
C LYS A 109 -3.38 14.62 3.89
N LEU A 110 -2.85 13.68 4.67
CA LEU A 110 -2.90 12.25 4.33
C LEU A 110 -4.34 11.75 4.23
N LYS A 111 -5.18 12.10 5.20
CA LYS A 111 -6.60 11.74 5.17
C LYS A 111 -7.30 12.34 3.95
N ASP A 112 -7.08 13.62 3.66
CA ASP A 112 -7.66 14.27 2.48
C ASP A 112 -7.27 13.55 1.19
N ALA A 113 -5.99 13.17 1.06
CA ALA A 113 -5.51 12.41 -0.10
C ALA A 113 -6.13 11.01 -0.21
N VAL A 114 -6.26 10.29 0.91
CA VAL A 114 -6.87 8.95 0.93
C VAL A 114 -8.37 9.00 0.59
N ASN A 115 -9.08 10.05 1.01
CA ASN A 115 -10.50 10.28 0.69
C ASN A 115 -10.73 10.70 -0.78
N SER A 116 -9.69 11.13 -1.49
CA SER A 116 -9.83 11.65 -2.84
C SER A 116 -9.98 10.55 -3.88
N LYS A 117 -10.92 10.74 -4.82
CA LYS A 117 -11.07 9.90 -6.01
C LYS A 117 -10.01 10.15 -7.09
N ASN A 118 -9.25 11.23 -6.93
CA ASN A 118 -8.27 11.69 -7.91
C ASN A 118 -6.82 11.52 -7.42
N GLN A 119 -6.62 10.94 -6.23
CA GLN A 119 -5.31 10.76 -5.64
C GLN A 119 -5.16 9.33 -5.10
N ALA A 120 -3.97 8.77 -5.26
CA ALA A 120 -3.58 7.51 -4.64
C ALA A 120 -2.17 7.65 -4.05
N LEU A 121 -1.95 6.95 -2.94
CA LEU A 121 -0.70 7.01 -2.20
C LEU A 121 -0.02 5.65 -2.18
N ILE A 122 1.29 5.64 -2.39
CA ILE A 122 2.15 4.46 -2.19
C ILE A 122 3.11 4.75 -1.03
N TYR A 123 3.10 3.89 -0.03
CA TYR A 123 4.08 3.88 1.05
C TYR A 123 5.22 2.91 0.72
N HIS A 124 6.44 3.43 0.64
CA HIS A 124 7.65 2.63 0.46
C HIS A 124 8.35 2.42 1.81
N LEU A 125 8.44 1.17 2.24
CA LEU A 125 9.19 0.72 3.41
C LEU A 125 9.99 -0.54 3.09
N ASP A 126 11.25 -0.62 3.51
CA ASP A 126 12.11 -1.81 3.44
C ASP A 126 12.10 -2.52 2.07
N ASN A 127 12.31 -1.75 0.99
CA ASN A 127 12.24 -2.19 -0.42
C ASN A 127 10.87 -2.75 -0.84
N HIS A 128 9.82 -2.37 -0.12
CA HIS A 128 8.47 -2.86 -0.31
C HIS A 128 7.46 -1.74 -0.46
N TYR A 129 6.60 -1.86 -1.46
CA TYR A 129 5.69 -0.81 -1.90
C TYR A 129 4.25 -1.21 -1.60
N ASN A 130 3.60 -0.45 -0.73
CA ASN A 130 2.24 -0.71 -0.25
C ASN A 130 1.31 0.42 -0.68
N LEU A 131 0.08 0.10 -1.09
CA LEU A 131 -0.94 1.13 -1.24
C LEU A 131 -1.37 1.62 0.14
N ILE A 132 -1.61 2.91 0.29
CA ILE A 132 -2.40 3.41 1.43
C ILE A 132 -3.87 3.44 1.00
N VAL A 133 -4.66 2.53 1.57
CA VAL A 133 -6.08 2.34 1.19
C VAL A 133 -7.04 2.85 2.25
N GLY A 134 -6.55 3.36 3.38
CA GLY A 134 -7.43 3.83 4.44
C GLY A 134 -6.71 4.35 5.66
N TYR A 135 -7.49 4.77 6.65
CA TYR A 135 -7.03 5.16 7.96
C TYR A 135 -8.14 4.97 8.99
N PHE A 136 -7.76 4.88 10.25
CA PHE A 136 -8.73 4.99 11.34
C PHE A 136 -8.09 5.58 12.59
N ASP A 137 -8.89 6.41 13.27
CA ASP A 137 -8.58 6.96 14.56
C ASP A 137 -9.42 6.26 15.64
N HIS A 138 -8.79 5.96 16.77
CA HIS A 138 -9.48 5.41 17.93
C HIS A 138 -8.89 5.95 19.23
N ALA A 139 -9.69 5.96 20.29
CA ALA A 139 -9.18 6.29 21.62
C ALA A 139 -8.19 5.21 22.10
N SER A 140 -7.24 5.61 22.94
CA SER A 140 -6.29 4.66 23.55
C SER A 140 -6.89 3.81 24.67
N LYS A 141 -8.07 4.17 25.17
CA LYS A 141 -8.78 3.46 26.24
C LYS A 141 -10.17 3.01 25.76
N PRO A 142 -10.63 1.80 26.14
CA PRO A 142 -11.96 1.32 25.77
C PRO A 142 -13.11 2.22 26.22
N ASP A 143 -13.05 2.75 27.46
CA ASP A 143 -14.08 3.63 28.01
C ASP A 143 -14.22 4.95 27.23
N ASP A 144 -13.21 5.30 26.45
CA ASP A 144 -13.13 6.50 25.64
C ASP A 144 -13.48 6.26 24.15
N ALA A 145 -13.87 5.04 23.76
CA ALA A 145 -14.02 4.63 22.35
C ALA A 145 -15.00 5.49 21.51
N TYR A 146 -15.88 6.25 22.16
CA TYR A 146 -16.82 7.19 21.52
C TYR A 146 -16.72 8.62 22.09
N ASN A 147 -15.70 8.90 22.90
CA ASN A 147 -15.47 10.20 23.49
C ASN A 147 -14.66 11.10 22.53
N THR A 148 -15.30 12.11 21.95
CA THR A 148 -14.69 13.03 20.97
C THR A 148 -13.64 13.97 21.54
N LYS A 149 -13.40 13.95 22.85
CA LYS A 149 -12.34 14.72 23.53
C LYS A 149 -11.09 13.90 23.81
N SER A 150 -11.12 12.61 23.53
CA SER A 150 -10.04 11.70 23.89
C SER A 150 -8.80 11.86 23.01
N LYS A 151 -7.65 11.49 23.58
CA LYS A 151 -6.41 11.39 22.82
C LYS A 151 -6.53 10.21 21.87
N LEU A 152 -6.34 10.48 20.57
CA LEU A 152 -6.50 9.49 19.52
C LEU A 152 -5.18 8.83 19.16
N GLU A 153 -5.23 7.52 19.01
CA GLU A 153 -4.26 6.74 18.26
C GLU A 153 -4.69 6.69 16.79
N ARG A 154 -3.71 6.76 15.89
CA ARG A 154 -3.96 6.87 14.46
C ARG A 154 -3.24 5.78 13.72
N TRP A 155 -3.95 5.15 12.79
CA TRP A 155 -3.48 4.02 12.01
C TRP A 155 -3.76 4.25 10.54
N ILE A 156 -2.85 3.71 9.72
CA ILE A 156 -3.00 3.64 8.27
C ILE A 156 -3.35 2.21 7.89
N VAL A 157 -4.29 2.05 6.98
CA VAL A 157 -4.66 0.77 6.36
C VAL A 157 -3.88 0.64 5.05
N LEU A 158 -3.16 -0.46 4.90
CA LEU A 158 -2.28 -0.76 3.80
C LEU A 158 -2.84 -1.88 2.93
N GLY A 159 -2.78 -1.68 1.63
CA GLY A 159 -3.11 -2.66 0.60
C GLY A 159 -1.85 -3.33 0.09
N GLU A 160 -1.78 -4.64 0.26
CA GLU A 160 -0.62 -5.48 -0.02
C GLU A 160 -0.85 -6.33 -1.27
N HIS A 161 0.07 -6.23 -2.22
CA HIS A 161 0.05 -7.03 -3.46
C HIS A 161 0.85 -8.34 -3.33
N SER A 162 1.81 -8.37 -2.41
CA SER A 162 2.74 -9.48 -2.22
C SER A 162 2.31 -10.43 -1.10
N ASP A 163 2.76 -11.68 -1.19
CA ASP A 163 2.89 -12.51 -0.01
C ASP A 163 4.16 -12.11 0.75
N TYR A 164 4.19 -10.87 1.27
CA TYR A 164 5.34 -10.29 1.98
C TYR A 164 5.81 -11.19 3.14
N ASN A 165 4.87 -11.89 3.78
CA ASN A 165 5.19 -12.99 4.69
C ASN A 165 5.14 -14.32 3.94
N PHE A 166 6.19 -14.59 3.18
CA PHE A 166 6.34 -15.88 2.53
C PHE A 166 6.54 -16.95 3.60
N ILE A 167 5.59 -17.88 3.72
CA ILE A 167 5.87 -19.15 4.40
C ILE A 167 7.02 -19.78 3.61
N PRO A 168 8.20 -20.01 4.22
CA PRO A 168 9.31 -20.63 3.52
C PRO A 168 8.84 -21.89 2.77
N GLU A 169 9.28 -22.08 1.52
CA GLU A 169 8.76 -23.17 0.68
C GLU A 169 8.84 -24.54 1.36
N PHE A 170 9.88 -24.75 2.18
CA PHE A 170 10.04 -26.00 2.90
C PHE A 170 8.92 -26.22 3.94
N ILE A 171 8.43 -25.16 4.59
CA ILE A 171 7.31 -25.25 5.54
C ILE A 171 6.01 -25.52 4.77
N MET A 172 5.78 -24.85 3.64
CA MET A 172 4.64 -25.14 2.76
C MET A 172 4.63 -26.60 2.32
N LYS A 173 5.76 -27.11 1.85
CA LYS A 173 5.94 -28.51 1.44
C LYS A 173 5.69 -29.48 2.61
N ILE A 174 6.17 -29.17 3.82
CA ILE A 174 5.90 -29.98 5.01
C ILE A 174 4.39 -30.03 5.30
N ILE A 175 3.71 -28.88 5.30
CA ILE A 175 2.26 -28.79 5.54
C ILE A 175 1.49 -29.63 4.51
N ASP A 176 1.89 -29.57 3.24
CA ASP A 176 1.24 -30.30 2.15
C ASP A 176 1.41 -31.82 2.23
N ILE A 177 2.58 -32.28 2.67
CA ILE A 177 2.91 -33.70 2.78
C ILE A 177 2.26 -34.36 4.01
N LEU A 178 1.80 -33.58 5.00
CA LEU A 178 1.10 -34.12 6.17
C LEU A 178 -0.15 -34.91 5.72
N PRO A 179 -0.30 -36.19 6.09
CA PRO A 179 -1.45 -36.96 5.64
C PRO A 179 -2.73 -36.47 6.34
N THR A 180 -3.87 -36.58 5.65
CA THR A 180 -5.16 -36.01 6.06
C THR A 180 -5.72 -36.58 7.36
N ASN A 181 -5.25 -37.76 7.76
CA ASN A 181 -5.54 -38.39 9.05
C ASN A 181 -4.76 -37.76 10.22
N VAL A 182 -3.70 -37.01 9.97
CA VAL A 182 -2.94 -36.26 10.97
C VAL A 182 -3.41 -34.81 11.03
N LEU A 183 -3.64 -34.20 9.86
CA LEU A 183 -4.13 -32.84 9.75
C LEU A 183 -5.07 -32.74 8.55
N SER A 184 -6.35 -32.43 8.80
CA SER A 184 -7.32 -32.27 7.72
C SER A 184 -6.91 -31.14 6.77
N ASP A 185 -7.37 -31.20 5.53
CA ASP A 185 -7.05 -30.17 4.53
C ASP A 185 -7.53 -28.77 4.95
N ASP A 186 -8.65 -28.69 5.68
CA ASP A 186 -9.12 -27.44 6.30
C ASP A 186 -8.11 -26.88 7.32
N HIS A 187 -7.53 -27.73 8.17
CA HIS A 187 -6.53 -27.28 9.12
C HIS A 187 -5.21 -26.89 8.45
N LYS A 188 -4.82 -27.57 7.35
CA LYS A 188 -3.67 -27.15 6.53
C LYS A 188 -3.90 -25.77 5.91
N ASN A 189 -5.10 -25.54 5.36
CA ASN A 189 -5.48 -24.24 4.79
C ASN A 189 -5.47 -23.14 5.85
N LEU A 190 -6.01 -23.40 7.05
CA LEU A 190 -5.96 -22.46 8.18
C LEU A 190 -4.54 -22.14 8.63
N LEU A 191 -3.63 -23.13 8.64
CA LEU A 191 -2.22 -22.88 8.94
C LEU A 191 -1.57 -21.98 7.90
N LYS A 192 -1.80 -22.26 6.61
CA LYS A 192 -1.28 -21.42 5.51
C LYS A 192 -1.85 -20.00 5.56
N GLU A 193 -3.14 -19.84 5.83
CA GLU A 193 -3.79 -18.53 5.97
C GLU A 193 -3.21 -17.73 7.14
N ARG A 194 -3.04 -18.37 8.30
CA ARG A 194 -2.49 -17.71 9.50
C ARG A 194 -1.01 -17.36 9.40
N THR A 195 -0.29 -18.00 8.50
CA THR A 195 1.16 -17.81 8.33
C THR A 195 1.51 -16.97 7.10
N GLY A 196 0.60 -16.81 6.15
CA GLY A 196 0.70 -15.85 5.04
C GLY A 196 0.37 -14.42 5.47
N SER A 197 0.71 -13.45 4.61
CA SER A 197 0.36 -12.04 4.82
C SER A 197 -1.05 -11.74 4.33
N SER A 198 -1.85 -11.10 5.18
CA SER A 198 -3.15 -10.56 4.80
C SER A 198 -2.97 -9.50 3.70
N PRO A 199 -3.83 -9.49 2.66
CA PRO A 199 -3.80 -8.46 1.61
C PRO A 199 -4.12 -7.06 2.14
N VAL A 200 -4.70 -6.98 3.34
CA VAL A 200 -4.96 -5.73 4.03
C VAL A 200 -4.40 -5.83 5.45
N TRP A 201 -3.54 -4.88 5.81
CA TRP A 201 -2.94 -4.81 7.14
C TRP A 201 -2.86 -3.35 7.59
N CYS A 202 -2.49 -3.11 8.85
CA CYS A 202 -2.51 -1.77 9.43
C CYS A 202 -1.19 -1.44 10.12
N ARG A 203 -0.76 -0.17 10.06
CA ARG A 203 0.43 0.32 10.77
C ARG A 203 0.11 1.59 11.53
N LYS A 204 0.63 1.70 12.76
CA LYS A 204 0.46 2.89 13.61
C LYS A 204 1.26 4.07 13.03
N TRP A 205 0.68 5.26 13.03
CA TRP A 205 1.33 6.48 12.51
C TRP A 205 2.69 6.75 13.15
N GLY A 206 2.81 6.53 14.47
CA GLY A 206 4.08 6.72 15.18
C GLY A 206 5.20 5.81 14.66
N SER A 207 4.87 4.58 14.24
CA SER A 207 5.81 3.67 13.61
C SER A 207 6.19 4.16 12.21
N ILE A 208 5.21 4.50 11.38
CA ILE A 208 5.46 5.06 10.03
C ILE A 208 6.39 6.26 10.09
N ARG A 209 6.13 7.21 10.99
CA ARG A 209 7.01 8.37 11.20
C ARG A 209 8.42 7.94 11.60
N HIS A 210 8.55 7.00 12.52
CA HIS A 210 9.86 6.49 12.91
C HIS A 210 10.61 5.96 11.67
N ASP A 211 9.95 5.14 10.86
CA ASP A 211 10.55 4.55 9.66
C ASP A 211 10.97 5.61 8.63
N LEU A 212 10.14 6.64 8.44
CA LEU A 212 10.44 7.76 7.54
C LEU A 212 11.68 8.54 7.99
N MET A 213 11.91 8.69 9.29
CA MET A 213 13.09 9.41 9.81
C MET A 213 14.33 8.53 9.95
N SER A 214 14.17 7.24 10.20
CA SER A 214 15.28 6.34 10.53
C SER A 214 15.94 5.72 9.30
N THR A 215 15.20 5.62 8.20
CA THR A 215 15.64 4.85 7.04
C THR A 215 15.67 5.70 5.78
N PRO A 216 16.86 5.92 5.20
CA PRO A 216 16.99 6.63 3.94
C PRO A 216 16.12 5.99 2.84
N ASN A 217 15.48 6.83 2.02
CA ASN A 217 14.57 6.45 0.91
C ASN A 217 13.17 6.00 1.30
N HIS A 218 12.82 5.85 2.58
CA HIS A 218 11.44 5.64 2.98
C HIS A 218 10.62 6.91 2.73
N CYS A 219 9.48 6.75 2.07
CA CYS A 219 8.59 7.87 1.76
C CYS A 219 7.17 7.39 1.52
N ILE A 220 6.25 8.35 1.52
CA ILE A 220 4.94 8.21 0.89
C ILE A 220 4.98 9.02 -0.40
N MET A 221 4.63 8.40 -1.52
CA MET A 221 4.50 9.02 -2.82
C MET A 221 3.03 9.28 -3.13
N LEU A 222 2.75 10.41 -3.77
CA LEU A 222 1.42 10.79 -4.27
C LEU A 222 1.40 10.64 -5.79
N PHE A 223 0.33 10.04 -6.28
CA PHE A 223 -0.02 9.96 -7.70
C PHE A 223 -1.42 10.53 -7.87
N GLN A 224 -1.63 11.36 -8.88
CA GLN A 224 -2.90 12.04 -9.02
C GLN A 224 -3.26 12.39 -10.46
N ARG A 225 -4.55 12.63 -10.66
CA ARG A 225 -5.15 13.26 -11.85
C ARG A 225 -5.83 14.59 -11.45
N PRO A 226 -6.04 15.52 -12.40
CA PRO A 226 -6.76 16.78 -12.16
C PRO A 226 -8.16 16.59 -11.59
#